data_AF-A0A0A1EUA6-F1
#
_entry.id   AF-A0A0A1EUA6-F1
#
_cell.length_a   1.000
_cell.length_b   1.000
_cell.length_c   1.000
_cell.angle_alpha   90.00
_cell.angle_beta   90.00
_cell.angle_gamma   90.00
#
_symmetry.space_group_name_H-M   'P 1'
#
loop_
_entity.id
_entity.type
_entity.pdbx_description
1 polymer ?
#
loop_
_entity_poly.entity_id
_entity_poly.type
_entity_poly.pdbx_seq_one_letter_code
_entity_poly.pdbx_strand_id
1 'polypeptide(L)'
;SWKKLKELYAKCGDTINIQSLMKSDPGRFKKLSLSLKTPSDGDILIDYSKNRVDGEVLRLLFELAKERRVEQARDAMFSGEKINFTENRAVMHIALRNRSNKPIVIDGKDVMPDVNAVLSH
;
A
#
# COMPACT_ATOMS: atom_id res chain seq x y z
N SER A 1 9.76 -15.00 -4.92
CA SER A 1 9.44 -14.92 -3.47
C SER A 1 8.16 -15.64 -3.05
N TRP A 2 7.12 -15.80 -3.89
CA TRP A 2 5.93 -16.58 -3.50
C TRP A 2 6.23 -18.03 -3.10
N LYS A 3 7.01 -18.75 -3.91
CA LYS A 3 7.44 -20.13 -3.59
C LYS A 3 8.20 -20.19 -2.25
N LYS A 4 9.13 -19.25 -2.04
CA LYS A 4 9.92 -19.12 -0.80
C LYS A 4 9.03 -18.85 0.42
N LEU A 5 7.99 -18.00 0.30
CA LEU A 5 7.01 -17.77 1.37
C LEU A 5 6.25 -19.04 1.73
N LYS A 6 5.81 -19.81 0.73
CA LYS A 6 5.14 -21.10 0.98
C LYS A 6 6.05 -22.12 1.64
N GLU A 7 7.31 -22.20 1.22
CA GLU A 7 8.32 -23.07 1.83
C GLU A 7 8.62 -22.66 3.28
N LEU A 8 8.78 -21.36 3.54
CA LEU A 8 8.98 -20.84 4.90
C LEU A 8 7.78 -21.16 5.79
N TYR A 9 6.56 -20.95 5.29
CA TYR A 9 5.33 -21.30 6.00
C TYR A 9 5.24 -22.80 6.28
N ALA A 10 5.56 -23.66 5.30
CA ALA A 10 5.56 -25.10 5.50
C ALA A 10 6.62 -25.56 6.53
N LYS A 11 7.74 -24.85 6.62
CA LYS A 11 8.84 -25.17 7.53
C LYS A 11 8.56 -24.77 8.99
N CYS A 12 7.97 -23.60 9.22
CA CYS A 12 7.83 -23.06 10.58
C CYS A 12 6.56 -22.23 10.82
N GLY A 13 5.62 -22.19 9.88
CA GLY A 13 4.44 -21.33 9.93
C GLY A 13 3.50 -21.62 11.11
N ASP A 14 3.48 -22.83 11.64
CA ASP A 14 2.76 -23.24 12.85
C ASP A 14 3.49 -22.83 14.14
N THR A 15 4.82 -22.81 14.12
CA THR A 15 5.65 -22.45 15.28
C THR A 15 5.73 -20.95 15.57
N ILE A 16 5.38 -20.09 14.61
CA ILE A 16 5.35 -18.63 14.81
C ILE A 16 4.24 -18.26 15.81
N ASN A 17 4.65 -17.87 17.02
CA ASN A 17 3.77 -17.44 18.09
C ASN A 17 4.00 -15.96 18.45
N ILE A 18 2.93 -15.16 18.44
CA ILE A 18 3.01 -13.70 18.67
C ILE A 18 3.53 -13.39 20.08
N GLN A 19 3.07 -14.11 21.11
CA GLN A 19 3.50 -13.87 22.48
C GLN A 19 5.00 -14.13 22.65
N SER A 20 5.50 -15.23 22.08
CA SER A 20 6.93 -15.53 22.06
C SER A 20 7.73 -14.44 21.33
N LEU A 21 7.28 -14.01 20.14
CA LEU A 21 7.93 -12.94 19.38
C LEU A 21 7.97 -11.60 20.13
N MET A 22 6.90 -11.25 20.85
CA MET A 22 6.85 -10.04 21.68
C MET A 22 7.78 -10.15 22.89
N LYS A 23 7.88 -11.32 23.51
CA LYS A 23 8.81 -11.57 24.63
C LYS A 23 10.27 -11.54 24.19
N SER A 24 10.60 -12.13 23.04
CA SER A 24 11.98 -12.22 22.53
C SER A 24 12.50 -10.91 21.94
N ASP A 25 11.62 -10.00 21.53
CA ASP A 25 11.99 -8.69 20.98
C ASP A 25 11.22 -7.56 21.68
N PRO A 26 11.73 -7.04 22.80
CA PRO A 26 11.10 -5.91 23.50
C PRO A 26 10.92 -4.65 22.62
N GLY A 27 11.72 -4.51 21.55
CA GLY A 27 11.62 -3.41 20.60
C GLY A 27 10.63 -3.65 19.45
N ARG A 28 9.91 -4.78 19.44
CA ARG A 28 9.06 -5.22 18.32
C ARG A 28 7.98 -4.22 17.95
N PHE A 29 7.30 -3.62 18.94
CA PHE A 29 6.30 -2.58 18.67
C PHE A 29 6.91 -1.44 17.85
N LYS A 30 8.06 -0.90 18.27
CA LYS A 30 8.73 0.21 17.58
C LYS A 30 9.19 -0.17 16.17
N LYS A 31 9.66 -1.41 15.97
CA LYS A 31 10.11 -1.91 14.65
C LYS A 31 8.95 -2.15 13.69
N LEU A 32 7.81 -2.59 14.21
CA LEU A 32 6.64 -3.01 13.45
C LEU A 32 5.43 -2.11 13.69
N SER A 33 5.71 -0.81 13.83
CA SER A 33 4.69 0.23 13.80
C SER A 33 5.16 1.41 12.98
N LEU A 34 4.21 2.14 12.42
CA LEU A 34 4.44 3.38 11.72
C LEU A 34 3.49 4.43 12.30
N SER A 35 4.02 5.59 12.67
CA SER A 35 3.19 6.76 12.96
C SER A 35 3.19 7.67 11.74
N LEU A 36 2.02 7.88 11.15
CA LEU A 36 1.82 8.76 10.01
C LEU A 36 1.22 10.07 10.50
N LYS A 37 1.95 11.17 10.32
CA LYS A 37 1.41 12.50 10.58
C LYS A 37 0.45 12.88 9.47
N THR A 38 -0.75 13.33 9.83
CA THR A 38 -1.62 14.04 8.88
C THR A 38 -1.41 15.55 9.02
N PRO A 39 -1.69 16.35 7.98
CA PRO A 39 -1.44 17.80 8.04
C PRO A 39 -2.21 18.52 9.16
N SER A 40 -3.44 18.09 9.46
CA SER A 40 -4.35 18.78 10.41
C SER A 40 -5.22 17.86 11.27
N ASP A 41 -5.23 16.55 11.02
CA ASP A 41 -6.27 15.65 11.53
C ASP A 41 -5.74 14.65 12.58
N GLY A 42 -4.56 14.94 13.14
CA GLY A 42 -3.87 14.09 14.10
C GLY A 42 -3.04 12.98 13.48
N ASP A 43 -2.34 12.22 14.32
CA ASP A 43 -1.47 11.14 13.89
C ASP A 43 -2.25 9.83 13.72
N ILE A 44 -1.92 9.06 12.69
CA ILE A 44 -2.42 7.70 12.47
C ILE A 44 -1.33 6.71 12.86
N LEU A 45 -1.58 5.92 13.91
CA LEU A 45 -0.71 4.82 14.30
C LEU A 45 -1.13 3.53 13.58
N ILE A 46 -0.22 2.97 12.78
CA ILE A 46 -0.35 1.64 12.19
C ILE A 46 0.54 0.69 12.99
N ASP A 47 -0.02 0.01 14.00
CA ASP A 47 0.65 -1.06 14.74
C ASP A 47 0.37 -2.42 14.08
N TYR A 48 1.39 -2.99 13.44
CA TYR A 48 1.34 -4.34 12.87
C TYR A 48 2.23 -5.34 13.63
N SER A 49 2.68 -4.98 14.84
CA SER A 49 3.56 -5.82 15.67
C SER A 49 2.91 -7.12 16.15
N LYS A 50 1.58 -7.14 16.28
CA LYS A 50 0.79 -8.29 16.72
C LYS A 50 0.38 -9.22 15.57
N ASN A 51 1.18 -9.25 14.50
CA ASN A 51 1.03 -10.21 13.41
C ASN A 51 2.07 -11.34 13.51
N ARG A 52 1.77 -12.49 12.91
CA ARG A 52 2.66 -13.67 12.82
C ARG A 52 3.74 -13.47 11.75
N VAL A 53 4.53 -12.42 11.92
CA VAL A 53 5.60 -12.02 11.00
C VAL A 53 6.88 -11.73 11.77
N ASP A 54 8.02 -12.09 11.19
CA ASP A 54 9.35 -11.65 11.64
C ASP A 54 10.06 -10.91 10.50
N GLY A 55 11.36 -10.62 10.69
CA GLY A 55 12.16 -9.93 9.68
C GLY A 55 12.28 -10.70 8.37
N GLU A 56 12.35 -12.04 8.42
CA GLU A 56 12.46 -12.86 7.21
C GLU A 56 11.14 -12.87 6.43
N VAL A 57 10.01 -13.05 7.13
CA VAL A 57 8.67 -13.02 6.53
C VAL A 57 8.41 -11.67 5.86
N LEU A 58 8.69 -10.55 6.54
CA LEU A 58 8.48 -9.22 5.97
C LEU A 58 9.37 -8.96 4.75
N ARG A 59 10.64 -9.36 4.80
CA ARG A 59 11.54 -9.26 3.64
C ARG A 59 10.95 -10.00 2.43
N LEU A 60 10.50 -11.23 2.60
CA LEU A 60 9.92 -12.02 1.51
C LEU A 60 8.59 -11.45 0.99
N LEU A 61 7.76 -10.87 1.87
CA LEU A 61 6.53 -10.16 1.46
C LEU A 61 6.84 -8.92 0.61
N PHE A 62 7.83 -8.11 1.01
CA PHE A 62 8.25 -6.96 0.21
C PHE A 62 8.89 -7.36 -1.12
N GLU A 63 9.69 -8.42 -1.14
CA GLU A 63 10.20 -8.99 -2.39
C GLU A 63 9.07 -9.46 -3.30
N LEU A 64 8.04 -10.10 -2.75
CA LEU A 64 6.87 -10.51 -3.52
C LEU A 64 6.15 -9.29 -4.12
N ALA A 65 5.94 -8.23 -3.35
CA ALA A 65 5.32 -6.99 -3.85
C ALA A 65 6.11 -6.39 -5.03
N LYS A 66 7.45 -6.41 -4.95
CA LYS A 66 8.34 -5.97 -6.04
C LYS A 66 8.25 -6.89 -7.26
N GLU A 67 8.34 -8.20 -7.08
CA GLU A 67 8.21 -9.19 -8.16
C GLU A 67 6.85 -9.11 -8.89
N ARG A 68 5.79 -8.77 -8.15
CA ARG A 68 4.43 -8.56 -8.67
C ARG A 68 4.18 -7.17 -9.21
N ARG A 69 5.21 -6.32 -9.26
CA ARG A 69 5.19 -4.99 -9.88
C ARG A 69 4.14 -4.04 -9.30
N VAL A 70 3.95 -4.08 -7.98
CA VAL A 70 2.96 -3.23 -7.29
C VAL A 70 3.27 -1.74 -7.49
N GLU A 71 4.55 -1.35 -7.50
CA GLU A 71 4.96 0.05 -7.70
C GLU A 71 4.63 0.53 -9.11
N GLN A 72 4.85 -0.30 -10.14
CA GLN A 72 4.48 0.03 -11.52
C GLN A 72 2.96 0.11 -11.69
N ALA A 73 2.20 -0.80 -11.07
CA ALA A 73 0.74 -0.76 -11.09
C ALA A 73 0.17 0.49 -10.39
N ARG A 74 0.78 0.90 -9.26
CA ARG A 74 0.49 2.18 -8.61
C ARG A 74 0.74 3.33 -9.57
N ASP A 75 1.91 3.39 -10.19
CA ASP A 75 2.27 4.52 -11.05
C ASP A 75 1.36 4.62 -12.28
N ALA A 76 0.99 3.48 -12.88
CA ALA A 76 -0.01 3.40 -13.96
C ALA A 76 -1.39 3.91 -13.51
N MET A 77 -1.82 3.60 -12.28
CA MET A 77 -3.05 4.16 -11.71
C MET A 77 -2.96 5.68 -11.50
N PHE A 78 -1.79 6.21 -11.13
CA PHE A 78 -1.64 7.65 -10.92
C PHE A 78 -1.45 8.44 -12.22
N SER A 79 -0.99 7.80 -13.30
CA SER A 79 -0.68 8.45 -14.57
C SER A 79 -1.87 8.61 -15.52
N GLY A 80 -3.00 7.95 -15.26
CA GLY A 80 -4.15 7.98 -16.18
C GLY A 80 -4.31 6.70 -17.02
N GLU A 81 -3.40 5.73 -16.92
CA GLU A 81 -3.45 4.52 -17.75
C GLU A 81 -4.74 3.71 -17.56
N LYS A 82 -5.16 3.05 -18.64
CA LYS A 82 -6.40 2.24 -18.69
C LYS A 82 -6.21 0.87 -18.02
N ILE A 83 -5.87 0.89 -16.73
CA ILE A 83 -5.57 -0.32 -15.95
C ILE A 83 -6.80 -1.21 -15.71
N ASN A 84 -8.03 -0.67 -15.82
CA ASN A 84 -9.24 -1.49 -15.92
C ASN A 84 -9.35 -2.00 -17.36
N PHE A 85 -8.56 -3.03 -17.65
CA PHE A 85 -8.39 -3.58 -19.00
C PHE A 85 -9.63 -4.30 -19.53
N THR A 86 -10.54 -4.78 -18.67
CA THR A 86 -11.78 -5.44 -19.10
C THR A 86 -12.78 -4.45 -19.69
N GLU A 87 -12.76 -3.20 -19.22
CA GLU A 87 -13.63 -2.13 -19.74
C GLU A 87 -12.87 -1.08 -20.57
N ASN A 88 -11.55 -1.24 -20.71
CA ASN A 88 -10.65 -0.26 -21.30
C ASN A 88 -10.79 1.15 -20.68
N ARG A 89 -10.71 1.23 -19.34
CA ARG A 89 -10.94 2.46 -18.57
C ARG A 89 -9.79 2.82 -17.63
N ALA A 90 -9.59 4.12 -17.46
CA ALA A 90 -8.77 4.69 -16.40
C ALA A 90 -9.46 4.53 -15.02
N VAL A 91 -8.69 4.47 -13.93
CA VAL A 91 -9.23 4.33 -12.56
C VAL A 91 -8.78 5.50 -11.69
N MET A 92 -9.62 6.52 -11.54
CA MET A 92 -9.19 7.86 -11.07
C MET A 92 -9.94 8.38 -9.84
N HIS A 93 -10.25 7.52 -8.88
CA HIS A 93 -10.82 7.96 -7.60
C HIS A 93 -9.88 8.90 -6.82
N ILE A 94 -8.56 8.88 -7.10
CA ILE A 94 -7.60 9.83 -6.54
C ILE A 94 -7.79 11.26 -7.04
N ALA A 95 -8.27 11.46 -8.27
CA ALA A 95 -8.49 12.78 -8.86
C ALA A 95 -9.61 13.53 -8.13
N LEU A 96 -10.66 12.82 -7.74
CA LEU A 96 -11.82 13.35 -6.99
C LEU A 96 -11.44 14.00 -5.65
N ARG A 97 -10.28 13.66 -5.11
CA ARG A 97 -9.76 14.17 -3.84
C ARG A 97 -8.37 14.78 -3.97
N ASN A 98 -7.94 15.14 -5.18
CA ASN A 98 -6.66 15.76 -5.43
C ASN A 98 -6.69 17.25 -5.01
N ARG A 99 -6.45 17.51 -3.73
CA ARG A 99 -6.41 18.87 -3.17
C ARG A 99 -5.24 19.71 -3.67
N SER A 100 -4.22 19.09 -4.25
CA SER A 100 -3.05 19.80 -4.78
C SER A 100 -3.32 20.45 -6.14
N ASN A 101 -4.42 20.08 -6.82
CA ASN A 101 -4.73 20.49 -8.19
C ASN A 101 -3.60 20.25 -9.20
N LYS A 102 -2.66 19.35 -8.90
CA LYS A 102 -1.70 18.88 -9.91
C LYS A 102 -2.49 18.27 -11.08
N PRO A 103 -2.18 18.61 -12.34
CA PRO A 103 -2.89 18.07 -13.49
C PRO A 103 -2.88 16.54 -13.51
N ILE A 104 -4.01 15.94 -13.85
CA ILE A 104 -4.15 14.50 -14.09
C ILE A 104 -4.76 14.34 -15.48
N VAL A 105 -3.93 13.90 -16.44
CA VAL A 105 -4.32 13.85 -17.85
C VAL A 105 -4.86 12.47 -18.20
N ILE A 106 -6.07 12.42 -18.75
CA ILE A 106 -6.67 11.22 -19.33
C ILE A 106 -7.05 11.53 -20.77
N ASP A 107 -6.64 10.69 -21.72
CA ASP A 107 -6.93 10.86 -23.15
C ASP A 107 -6.62 12.29 -23.66
N GLY A 108 -5.53 12.89 -23.16
CA GLY A 108 -5.05 14.22 -23.57
C GLY A 108 -5.73 15.42 -22.87
N LYS A 109 -6.69 15.20 -21.97
CA LYS A 109 -7.38 16.26 -21.21
C LYS A 109 -7.08 16.17 -19.72
N ASP A 110 -6.75 17.30 -19.09
CA ASP A 110 -6.71 17.39 -17.62
C ASP A 110 -8.13 17.34 -17.05
N VAL A 111 -8.36 16.42 -16.11
CA VAL A 111 -9.68 16.20 -15.51
C VAL A 111 -9.95 17.09 -14.29
N MET A 112 -8.92 17.74 -13.75
CA MET A 112 -9.06 18.53 -12.52
C MET A 112 -10.03 19.72 -12.64
N PRO A 113 -10.10 20.48 -13.76
CA PRO A 113 -11.10 21.53 -13.93
C PRO A 113 -12.54 21.01 -13.83
N ASP A 114 -12.85 19.89 -14.49
CA ASP A 114 -14.19 19.31 -14.48
C ASP A 114 -14.56 18.80 -13.07
N VAL A 115 -13.62 18.18 -12.35
CA VAL A 115 -13.82 17.73 -10.95
C VAL A 115 -14.17 18.92 -10.05
N ASN A 116 -13.40 20.01 -10.13
CA ASN A 116 -13.62 21.19 -9.29
C ASN A 116 -14.90 21.95 -9.65
N ALA A 117 -15.28 21.96 -10.92
CA ALA A 117 -16.55 22.53 -11.36
C ALA A 117 -17.72 21.83 -10.69
N VAL A 118 -17.72 20.48 -10.66
CA VAL A 118 -18.76 19.70 -9.99
C VAL A 118 -18.78 19.92 -8.48
N LEU A 119 -17.61 20.03 -7.83
CA LEU A 119 -17.53 20.32 -6.39
C LEU A 119 -17.98 21.73 -6.00
N SER A 120 -18.05 22.66 -6.96
CA SER A 120 -18.42 24.06 -6.72
C SER A 120 -19.93 24.33 -6.90
N HIS A 121 -20.68 23.34 -7.40
CA HIS A 121 -22.13 23.36 -7.50
C HIS A 121 -22.79 22.94 -6.20
#